data_AF-A0A6G3U1X2-F1
#
_entry.id   AF-A0A6G3U1X2-F1
#
_cell.length_a   1.000
_cell.length_b   1.000
_cell.length_c   1.000
_cell.angle_alpha   90.00
_cell.angle_beta   90.00
_cell.angle_gamma   90.00
#
_symmetry.space_group_name_H-M   'P 1'
#
loop_
_entity.id
_entity.type
_entity.pdbx_description
1 polymer ?
#
loop_
_entity_poly.entity_id
_entity_poly.type
_entity_poly.pdbx_seq_one_letter_code
_entity_poly.pdbx_strand_id
1 'polypeptide(L)'
;GFVAPVAVLAGAGLALGVGYAGTAALAGAYADAYPPGPDGPYELSLWHGLTPVLGLSALTLTLGALVHLGRRSLPVVPSLPDVQRAYDRTVAAADRLAVAVTRHTQVGSVPVYLTVLLATVVLVPGTALLAGASPPGSPPAWWSPLETILAVVVLTAAAAVVGSRHRLTGLLLTGAVGYGVAGVFLVRGAPDLALTQFLVETMTLVVVVLVLRRMPARFSPGRTAARVRLVRAAAAGAVGILVTWFTLVASAARTAPAVSSGYAERMKETGGDNIVNTIIVDFRALDTLGEISVLLVTAVGAVSLIRVGVRGPARTSGGPGGTAPTAHWDEPARTWLPGATERPGGERSLLLEVVTRLVFPSILVLSLFLLFSGHYGPGGGFAGGLVASQAFVLRYLVGGRADLRAAVRAPASAVAGSGLLLAAVAGTVPLLFGGTLLESTVVTLHPPVLGTVKFATSVFFDIGVYLLVVGVVLKLLSALGVSLGRDMAEADGAGPADDGATAEGAR
;
A
#
# COMPACT_ATOMS: atom_id res chain seq x y z
N GLY A 1 -69.31 14.67 15.58
CA GLY A 1 -69.41 14.58 17.05
C GLY A 1 -68.26 13.76 17.61
N PHE A 2 -67.18 14.38 18.07
CA PHE A 2 -66.04 13.70 18.69
C PHE A 2 -66.39 13.00 20.02
N VAL A 3 -67.53 13.36 20.61
CA VAL A 3 -68.06 12.75 21.84
C VAL A 3 -68.78 11.43 21.55
N ALA A 4 -69.23 11.19 20.31
CA ALA A 4 -70.05 10.02 20.01
C ALA A 4 -69.33 8.68 20.28
N PRO A 5 -68.06 8.47 19.87
CA PRO A 5 -67.36 7.23 20.21
C PRO A 5 -67.15 7.04 21.71
N VAL A 6 -66.85 8.11 22.44
CA VAL A 6 -66.67 8.07 23.90
C VAL A 6 -67.98 7.78 24.61
N ALA A 7 -69.08 8.41 24.18
CA ALA A 7 -70.42 8.18 24.73
C ALA A 7 -70.93 6.78 24.43
N VAL A 8 -70.65 6.25 23.24
CA VAL A 8 -70.95 4.87 22.88
C VAL A 8 -70.17 3.90 23.75
N LEU A 9 -68.86 4.10 23.94
CA LEU A 9 -68.04 3.22 24.79
C LEU A 9 -68.44 3.30 26.28
N ALA A 10 -68.66 4.50 26.82
CA ALA A 10 -69.08 4.69 28.20
C ALA A 10 -70.50 4.14 28.44
N GLY A 11 -71.42 4.40 27.51
CA GLY A 11 -72.79 3.88 27.54
C GLY A 11 -72.83 2.36 27.39
N ALA A 12 -72.01 1.79 26.50
CA ALA A 12 -71.86 0.35 26.36
C ALA A 12 -71.28 -0.29 27.63
N GLY A 13 -70.28 0.32 28.28
CA GLY A 13 -69.76 -0.16 29.55
C GLY A 13 -70.82 -0.27 30.64
N LEU A 14 -71.67 0.75 30.78
CA LEU A 14 -72.80 0.72 31.72
C LEU A 14 -73.87 -0.30 31.31
N ALA A 15 -74.26 -0.31 30.04
CA ALA A 15 -75.31 -1.19 29.51
C ALA A 15 -74.90 -2.67 29.59
N LEU A 16 -73.65 -3.01 29.30
CA LEU A 16 -73.10 -4.36 29.39
C LEU A 16 -72.81 -4.78 30.84
N GLY A 17 -72.54 -3.83 31.73
CA GLY A 17 -72.41 -4.09 33.17
C GLY A 17 -73.74 -4.39 33.85
N VAL A 18 -74.81 -3.66 33.50
CA VAL A 18 -76.17 -3.91 34.03
C VAL A 18 -76.84 -5.08 33.30
N GLY A 19 -76.68 -5.17 31.97
CA GLY A 19 -77.10 -6.29 31.12
C GLY A 19 -76.12 -7.45 31.16
N TYR A 20 -75.64 -7.81 32.36
CA TYR A 20 -74.51 -8.71 32.55
C TYR A 20 -74.73 -10.14 32.01
N ALA A 21 -75.96 -10.59 31.79
CA ALA A 21 -76.23 -11.94 31.29
C ALA A 21 -75.57 -12.21 29.92
N GLY A 22 -75.57 -11.20 29.03
CA GLY A 22 -74.90 -11.30 27.73
C GLY A 22 -73.37 -11.32 27.84
N THR A 23 -72.80 -10.53 28.76
CA THR A 23 -71.35 -10.53 29.01
C THR A 23 -70.90 -11.77 29.77
N ALA A 24 -71.71 -12.30 30.68
CA ALA A 24 -71.50 -13.54 31.40
C ALA A 24 -71.45 -14.74 30.43
N ALA A 25 -72.33 -14.79 29.43
CA ALA A 25 -72.30 -15.85 28.41
C ALA A 25 -71.00 -15.81 27.58
N LEU A 26 -70.54 -14.62 27.19
CA LEU A 26 -69.29 -14.45 26.43
C LEU A 26 -68.05 -14.76 27.27
N ALA A 27 -68.00 -14.27 28.51
CA ALA A 27 -66.91 -14.53 29.43
C ALA A 27 -66.87 -16.00 29.87
N GLY A 28 -68.04 -16.59 30.11
CA GLY A 28 -68.23 -18.00 30.45
C GLY A 28 -67.67 -18.92 29.38
N ALA A 29 -67.96 -18.66 28.09
CA ALA A 29 -67.40 -19.45 27.00
C ALA A 29 -65.85 -19.50 26.97
N TYR A 30 -65.17 -18.45 27.46
CA TYR A 30 -63.71 -18.47 27.65
C TYR A 30 -63.31 -19.10 28.99
N ALA A 31 -64.04 -18.81 30.06
CA ALA A 31 -63.74 -19.30 31.41
C ALA A 31 -63.94 -20.81 31.54
N ASP A 32 -64.90 -21.39 30.83
CA ASP A 32 -65.20 -22.83 30.79
C ASP A 32 -64.06 -23.66 30.18
N ALA A 33 -63.12 -23.02 29.47
CA ALA A 33 -61.89 -23.66 29.00
C ALA A 33 -60.87 -23.89 30.13
N TYR A 34 -61.08 -23.29 31.30
CA TYR A 34 -60.26 -23.47 32.50
C TYR A 34 -61.01 -24.34 33.53
N PRO A 35 -60.29 -25.13 34.35
CA PRO A 35 -60.92 -25.98 35.36
C PRO A 35 -61.73 -25.13 36.37
N PRO A 36 -62.91 -25.60 36.81
CA PRO A 36 -63.75 -24.87 37.74
C PRO A 36 -63.05 -24.64 39.08
N GLY A 37 -63.42 -23.56 39.77
CA GLY A 37 -62.89 -23.24 41.09
C GLY A 37 -63.43 -24.19 42.18
N PRO A 38 -62.90 -24.09 43.41
CA PRO A 38 -63.32 -24.94 44.54
C PRO A 38 -64.82 -24.87 44.86
N ASP A 39 -65.45 -23.74 44.54
CA ASP A 39 -66.85 -23.43 44.87
C ASP A 39 -67.80 -23.55 43.66
N GLY A 40 -67.32 -24.09 42.52
CA GLY A 40 -68.12 -24.30 41.32
C GLY A 40 -67.56 -23.65 40.05
N PRO A 41 -68.33 -23.67 38.94
CA PRO A 41 -67.95 -23.00 37.70
C PRO A 41 -67.87 -21.47 37.87
N TYR A 42 -67.11 -20.80 37.00
CA TYR A 42 -66.95 -19.35 37.06
C TYR A 42 -68.26 -18.65 36.69
N GLU A 43 -68.94 -18.07 37.67
CA GLU A 43 -70.21 -17.37 37.45
C GLU A 43 -70.08 -15.85 37.66
N LEU A 44 -70.42 -15.10 36.61
CA LEU A 44 -70.56 -13.65 36.68
C LEU A 44 -72.00 -13.31 37.08
N SER A 45 -72.16 -12.65 38.22
CA SER A 45 -73.45 -12.15 38.70
C SER A 45 -73.35 -10.68 39.11
N LEU A 46 -74.47 -9.95 39.08
CA LEU A 46 -74.52 -8.57 39.57
C LEU A 46 -74.37 -8.48 41.09
N TRP A 47 -74.75 -9.53 41.82
CA TRP A 47 -74.78 -9.54 43.27
C TRP A 47 -74.47 -10.93 43.81
N HIS A 48 -73.25 -11.10 44.32
CA HIS A 48 -72.79 -12.35 44.95
C HIS A 48 -73.02 -12.37 46.48
N GLY A 49 -73.73 -11.39 47.05
CA GLY A 49 -73.91 -11.25 48.50
C GLY A 49 -72.73 -10.59 49.22
N LEU A 50 -72.74 -10.66 50.55
CA LEU A 50 -71.69 -10.08 51.40
C LEU A 50 -70.44 -10.97 51.41
N THR A 51 -69.61 -10.82 50.38
CA THR A 51 -68.35 -11.56 50.23
C THR A 51 -67.14 -10.73 50.67
N PRO A 52 -66.01 -11.38 51.04
CA PRO A 52 -64.75 -10.67 51.29
C PRO A 52 -64.29 -9.82 50.09
N VAL A 53 -64.58 -10.25 48.85
CA VAL A 53 -64.25 -9.52 47.62
C VAL A 53 -65.04 -8.22 47.50
N LEU A 54 -66.33 -8.23 47.86
CA LEU A 54 -67.13 -7.01 47.96
C LEU A 54 -66.55 -6.07 49.03
N GLY A 55 -66.14 -6.63 50.19
CA GLY A 55 -65.45 -5.89 51.25
C GLY A 55 -64.15 -5.22 50.79
N LEU A 56 -63.29 -5.93 50.05
CA LEU A 56 -62.04 -5.38 49.47
C LEU A 56 -62.32 -4.32 48.40
N SER A 57 -63.37 -4.48 47.62
CA SER A 57 -63.80 -3.49 46.63
C SER A 57 -64.30 -2.21 47.31
N ALA A 58 -65.14 -2.34 48.33
CA ALA A 58 -65.58 -1.23 49.17
C ALA A 58 -64.40 -0.55 49.87
N LEU A 59 -63.45 -1.32 50.40
CA LEU A 59 -62.22 -0.81 50.99
C LEU A 59 -61.39 -0.02 49.96
N THR A 60 -61.25 -0.51 48.74
CA THR A 60 -60.49 0.15 47.66
C THR A 60 -61.14 1.45 47.23
N LEU A 61 -62.48 1.48 47.09
CA LEU A 61 -63.23 2.70 46.79
C LEU A 61 -63.13 3.71 47.94
N THR A 62 -63.25 3.24 49.18
CA THR A 62 -63.14 4.10 50.38
C THR A 62 -61.74 4.66 50.50
N LEU A 63 -60.70 3.84 50.35
CA LEU A 63 -59.30 4.26 50.39
C LEU A 63 -58.99 5.22 49.24
N GLY A 64 -59.44 4.92 48.03
CA GLY A 64 -59.30 5.81 46.86
C GLY A 64 -59.98 7.16 47.07
N ALA A 65 -61.19 7.17 47.66
CA ALA A 65 -61.90 8.40 48.02
C ALA A 65 -61.15 9.20 49.10
N LEU A 66 -60.66 8.54 50.15
CA LEU A 66 -59.85 9.16 51.20
C LEU A 66 -58.56 9.76 50.64
N VAL A 67 -57.86 9.04 49.75
CA VAL A 67 -56.67 9.52 49.03
C VAL A 67 -57.02 10.72 48.14
N HIS A 68 -58.15 10.67 47.43
CA HIS A 68 -58.59 11.76 46.56
C HIS A 68 -58.96 13.02 47.35
N LEU A 69 -59.61 12.88 48.50
CA LEU A 69 -59.95 13.98 49.41
C LEU A 69 -58.69 14.55 50.08
N GLY A 70 -57.75 13.68 50.46
CA GLY A 70 -56.45 14.03 51.04
C GLY A 70 -55.37 14.46 50.03
N ARG A 71 -55.68 14.52 48.73
CA ARG A 71 -54.68 14.72 47.66
C ARG A 71 -53.83 15.99 47.78
N ARG A 72 -54.33 17.01 48.47
CA ARG A 72 -53.60 18.27 48.71
C ARG A 72 -52.59 18.16 49.85
N SER A 73 -52.76 17.18 50.73
CA SER A 73 -51.94 16.95 51.92
C SER A 73 -51.02 15.73 51.76
N LEU A 74 -51.22 14.92 50.71
CA LEU A 74 -50.35 13.80 50.39
C LEU A 74 -49.02 14.33 49.80
N PRO A 75 -47.87 13.86 50.31
CA PRO A 75 -46.58 14.19 49.73
C PRO A 75 -46.51 13.68 48.30
N VAL A 76 -45.83 14.43 47.42
CA VAL A 76 -45.56 14.00 46.04
C VAL A 76 -44.81 12.67 46.10
N VAL A 77 -45.42 11.61 45.59
CA VAL A 77 -44.77 10.29 45.49
C VAL A 77 -43.57 10.43 44.55
N PRO A 78 -42.36 9.98 44.93
CA PRO A 78 -41.22 10.01 44.04
C PRO A 78 -41.54 9.24 42.75
N SER A 79 -41.26 9.85 41.61
CA SER A 79 -41.47 9.21 40.31
C SER A 79 -40.70 7.90 40.24
N LEU A 80 -41.35 6.82 39.79
CA LEU A 80 -40.69 5.57 39.45
C LEU A 80 -39.57 5.81 38.43
N PRO A 81 -38.51 4.98 38.41
CA PRO A 81 -37.44 5.11 37.45
C PRO A 81 -37.97 5.08 36.01
N ASP A 82 -37.67 6.13 35.26
CA ASP A 82 -38.12 6.32 33.88
C ASP A 82 -37.30 5.44 32.93
N VAL A 83 -37.94 4.37 32.43
CA VAL A 83 -37.33 3.40 31.51
C VAL A 83 -36.85 4.08 30.23
N GLN A 84 -37.54 5.13 29.76
CA GLN A 84 -37.14 5.88 28.57
C GLN A 84 -35.79 6.57 28.81
N ARG A 85 -35.61 7.20 29.97
CA ARG A 85 -34.33 7.84 30.32
C ARG A 85 -33.19 6.84 30.47
N ALA A 86 -33.48 5.62 30.93
CA ALA A 86 -32.48 4.56 31.00
C ALA A 86 -32.03 4.13 29.59
N TYR A 87 -32.99 3.95 28.67
CA TYR A 87 -32.72 3.65 27.26
C TYR A 87 -31.91 4.76 26.56
N ASP A 88 -32.30 6.02 26.73
CA ASP A 88 -31.59 7.14 26.10
C ASP A 88 -30.13 7.23 26.59
N ARG A 89 -29.90 6.95 27.88
CA ARG A 89 -28.55 6.93 28.47
C ARG A 89 -27.69 5.80 27.92
N THR A 90 -28.25 4.61 27.70
CA THR A 90 -27.48 3.47 27.18
C THR A 90 -27.09 3.72 25.72
N VAL A 91 -28.01 4.23 24.90
CA VAL A 91 -27.71 4.62 23.51
C VAL A 91 -26.64 5.71 23.47
N ALA A 92 -26.77 6.76 24.30
CA ALA A 92 -25.76 7.82 24.38
C ALA A 92 -24.41 7.33 24.93
N ALA A 93 -24.39 6.31 25.78
CA ALA A 93 -23.15 5.69 26.25
C ALA A 93 -22.48 4.88 25.13
N ALA A 94 -23.26 4.14 24.34
CA ALA A 94 -22.76 3.39 23.20
C ALA A 94 -22.13 4.30 22.14
N ASP A 95 -22.79 5.42 21.80
CA ASP A 95 -22.25 6.40 20.86
C ASP A 95 -20.95 7.05 21.38
N ARG A 96 -20.94 7.48 22.64
CA ARG A 96 -19.72 8.02 23.28
C ARG A 96 -18.58 7.02 23.29
N LEU A 97 -18.87 5.74 23.54
CA LEU A 97 -17.89 4.66 23.47
C LEU A 97 -17.37 4.48 22.04
N ALA A 98 -18.24 4.47 21.03
CA ALA A 98 -17.84 4.36 19.63
C ALA A 98 -16.91 5.50 19.20
N VAL A 99 -17.24 6.73 19.58
CA VAL A 99 -16.38 7.91 19.33
C VAL A 99 -15.07 7.82 20.10
N ALA A 100 -15.09 7.35 21.35
CA ALA A 100 -13.87 7.17 22.15
C ALA A 100 -12.92 6.12 21.55
N VAL A 101 -13.46 4.96 21.14
CA VAL A 101 -12.71 3.89 20.47
C VAL A 101 -12.16 4.38 19.14
N THR A 102 -12.96 5.09 18.33
CA THR A 102 -12.53 5.64 17.04
C THR A 102 -11.41 6.66 17.23
N ARG A 103 -11.53 7.58 18.20
CA ARG A 103 -10.49 8.56 18.50
C ARG A 103 -9.18 7.91 18.93
N HIS A 104 -9.24 6.78 19.64
CA HIS A 104 -8.07 6.07 20.12
C HIS A 104 -7.41 5.21 19.03
N THR A 105 -8.21 4.60 18.16
CA THR A 105 -7.72 3.68 17.10
C THR A 105 -7.37 4.42 15.81
N GLN A 106 -8.13 5.45 15.42
CA GLN A 106 -7.96 6.20 14.18
C GLN A 106 -7.24 7.54 14.41
N VAL A 107 -5.99 7.45 14.87
CA VAL A 107 -5.17 8.63 15.19
C VAL A 107 -4.76 9.44 13.94
N GLY A 108 -4.88 8.86 12.73
CA GLY A 108 -4.53 9.54 11.47
C GLY A 108 -3.03 9.73 11.27
N SER A 109 -2.18 9.00 12.02
CA SER A 109 -0.73 9.18 12.05
C SER A 109 0.00 7.90 11.66
N VAL A 110 0.64 7.90 10.48
CA VAL A 110 1.43 6.76 9.98
C VAL A 110 2.46 6.25 11.00
N PRO A 111 3.26 7.10 11.68
CA PRO A 111 4.20 6.62 12.69
C PRO A 111 3.54 5.90 13.87
N VAL A 112 2.32 6.26 14.26
CA VAL A 112 1.58 5.58 15.34
C VAL A 112 1.15 4.20 14.86
N TYR A 113 0.51 4.12 13.68
CA TYR A 113 0.11 2.83 13.10
C TYR A 113 1.30 1.89 12.90
N LEU A 114 2.44 2.41 12.41
CA LEU A 114 3.66 1.62 12.26
C LEU A 114 4.19 1.14 13.61
N THR A 115 4.18 1.98 14.64
CA THR A 115 4.61 1.57 16.00
C THR A 115 3.71 0.48 16.55
N VAL A 116 2.39 0.59 16.38
CA VAL A 116 1.43 -0.45 16.80
C VAL A 116 1.69 -1.75 16.04
N LEU A 117 1.84 -1.70 14.72
CA LEU A 117 2.13 -2.88 13.89
C LEU A 117 3.42 -3.58 14.34
N LEU A 118 4.51 -2.81 14.51
CA LEU A 118 5.79 -3.33 14.97
C LEU A 118 5.69 -3.91 16.39
N ALA A 119 4.96 -3.26 17.30
CA ALA A 119 4.71 -3.77 18.64
C ALA A 119 3.89 -5.07 18.62
N THR A 120 2.88 -5.19 17.76
CA THR A 120 2.11 -6.42 17.58
C THR A 120 3.00 -7.56 17.05
N VAL A 121 3.91 -7.29 16.11
CA VAL A 121 4.90 -8.29 15.66
C VAL A 121 5.83 -8.71 16.80
N VAL A 122 6.26 -7.80 17.67
CA VAL A 122 7.08 -8.17 18.83
C VAL A 122 6.28 -8.98 19.85
N LEU A 123 5.06 -8.58 20.15
CA LEU A 123 4.25 -9.17 21.22
C LEU A 123 3.62 -10.51 20.80
N VAL A 124 3.11 -10.64 19.58
CA VAL A 124 2.36 -11.83 19.17
C VAL A 124 3.31 -12.94 18.70
N PRO A 125 3.95 -12.87 17.52
CA PRO A 125 4.87 -13.93 17.11
C PRO A 125 6.15 -13.95 17.95
N GLY A 126 6.59 -12.83 18.53
CA GLY A 126 7.78 -12.82 19.38
C GLY A 126 7.60 -13.59 20.70
N THR A 127 6.44 -13.48 21.37
CA THR A 127 6.19 -14.31 22.57
C THR A 127 5.99 -15.77 22.22
N ALA A 128 5.31 -16.08 21.10
CA ALA A 128 5.17 -17.45 20.61
C ALA A 128 6.53 -18.08 20.28
N LEU A 129 7.43 -17.32 19.65
CA LEU A 129 8.79 -17.76 19.36
C LEU A 129 9.58 -18.01 20.65
N LEU A 130 9.49 -17.11 21.64
CA LEU A 130 10.17 -17.30 22.93
C LEU A 130 9.64 -18.52 23.70
N ALA A 131 8.35 -18.82 23.57
CA ALA A 131 7.73 -19.96 24.24
C ALA A 131 8.03 -21.32 23.56
N GLY A 132 8.19 -21.33 22.23
CA GLY A 132 8.30 -22.57 21.44
C GLY A 132 9.67 -22.84 20.81
N ALA A 133 10.59 -21.87 20.79
CA ALA A 133 11.88 -22.04 20.12
C ALA A 133 12.85 -22.88 20.94
N SER A 134 13.46 -23.88 20.30
CA SER A 134 14.71 -24.44 20.81
C SER A 134 15.83 -23.39 20.70
N PRO A 135 16.81 -23.38 21.61
CA PRO A 135 17.96 -22.50 21.50
C PRO A 135 18.62 -22.68 20.12
N PRO A 136 18.88 -21.59 19.38
CA PRO A 136 19.66 -21.70 18.17
C PRO A 136 21.02 -22.28 18.55
N GLY A 137 21.54 -23.18 17.72
CA GLY A 137 22.93 -23.63 17.87
C GLY A 137 23.90 -22.46 17.77
N SER A 138 25.19 -22.75 17.87
CA SER A 138 26.25 -21.73 17.71
C SER A 138 26.68 -21.67 16.24
N PRO A 139 26.09 -20.82 15.37
CA PRO A 139 26.61 -20.65 14.02
C PRO A 139 28.02 -20.06 14.07
N PRO A 140 28.84 -20.31 13.03
CA PRO A 140 30.13 -19.63 12.91
C PRO A 140 29.92 -18.11 12.87
N ALA A 141 30.83 -17.36 13.50
CA ALA A 141 30.75 -15.89 13.56
C ALA A 141 30.90 -15.22 12.17
N TRP A 142 31.64 -15.85 11.26
CA TRP A 142 31.80 -15.44 9.86
C TRP A 142 32.17 -16.65 9.00
N TRP A 143 31.82 -16.63 7.72
CA TRP A 143 32.30 -17.62 6.74
C TRP A 143 33.47 -17.07 5.91
N SER A 144 33.55 -15.75 5.76
CA SER A 144 34.67 -15.06 5.13
C SER A 144 35.01 -13.76 5.88
N PRO A 145 36.29 -13.40 6.07
CA PRO A 145 36.68 -12.14 6.72
C PRO A 145 36.10 -10.90 6.03
N LEU A 146 35.87 -10.97 4.71
CA LEU A 146 35.27 -9.88 3.94
C LEU A 146 33.83 -9.60 4.39
N GLU A 147 33.08 -10.61 4.84
CA GLU A 147 31.72 -10.43 5.35
C GLU A 147 31.70 -9.54 6.58
N THR A 148 32.67 -9.71 7.48
CA THR A 148 32.79 -8.90 8.69
C THR A 148 33.05 -7.43 8.33
N ILE A 149 33.92 -7.18 7.35
CA ILE A 149 34.21 -5.81 6.88
C ILE A 149 32.94 -5.18 6.27
N LEU A 150 32.25 -5.91 5.40
CA LEU A 150 31.00 -5.44 4.78
C LEU A 150 29.89 -5.22 5.83
N ALA A 151 29.78 -6.11 6.82
CA ALA A 151 28.84 -5.96 7.92
C ALA A 151 29.13 -4.70 8.75
N VAL A 152 30.39 -4.41 9.05
CA VAL A 152 30.79 -3.17 9.73
C VAL A 152 30.40 -1.95 8.89
N VAL A 153 30.66 -1.96 7.58
CA VAL A 153 30.25 -0.88 6.66
C VAL A 153 28.73 -0.69 6.67
N VAL A 154 27.95 -1.78 6.56
CA VAL A 154 26.48 -1.73 6.57
C VAL A 154 25.95 -1.20 7.91
N LEU A 155 26.45 -1.71 9.03
CA LEU A 155 25.99 -1.31 10.38
C LEU A 155 26.36 0.14 10.70
N THR A 156 27.56 0.58 10.31
CA THR A 156 27.99 1.97 10.50
C THR A 156 27.20 2.94 9.61
N ALA A 157 26.95 2.59 8.35
CA ALA A 157 26.11 3.37 7.45
C ALA A 157 24.67 3.46 7.98
N ALA A 158 24.07 2.34 8.41
CA ALA A 158 22.73 2.30 8.98
C ALA A 158 22.62 3.16 10.25
N ALA A 159 23.61 3.09 11.16
CA ALA A 159 23.66 3.95 12.34
C ALA A 159 23.78 5.43 11.96
N ALA A 160 24.59 5.76 10.95
CA ALA A 160 24.76 7.12 10.45
C ALA A 160 23.48 7.67 9.79
N VAL A 161 22.67 6.83 9.11
CA VAL A 161 21.36 7.23 8.57
C VAL A 161 20.45 7.76 9.68
N VAL A 162 20.40 7.08 10.83
CA VAL A 162 19.56 7.47 11.98
C VAL A 162 19.97 8.82 12.56
N GLY A 163 21.28 9.14 12.52
CA GLY A 163 21.82 10.43 12.96
C GLY A 163 21.74 11.55 11.93
N SER A 164 21.40 11.24 10.67
CA SER A 164 21.45 12.21 9.58
C SER A 164 20.34 13.25 9.68
N ARG A 165 20.71 14.53 9.58
CA ARG A 165 19.76 15.66 9.53
C ARG A 165 19.40 16.08 8.11
N HIS A 166 20.19 15.67 7.12
CA HIS A 166 20.07 16.05 5.72
C HIS A 166 19.57 14.89 4.88
N ARG A 167 18.58 15.13 4.03
CA ARG A 167 17.93 14.08 3.24
C ARG A 167 18.88 13.46 2.22
N LEU A 168 19.70 14.28 1.55
CA LEU A 168 20.68 13.79 0.58
C LEU A 168 21.74 12.91 1.25
N THR A 169 22.29 13.33 2.39
CA THR A 169 23.22 12.51 3.17
C THR A 169 22.55 11.21 3.63
N GLY A 170 21.30 11.27 4.11
CA GLY A 170 20.54 10.07 4.50
C GLY A 170 20.32 9.10 3.33
N LEU A 171 20.04 9.61 2.13
CA LEU A 171 19.92 8.81 0.92
C LEU A 171 21.24 8.16 0.53
N LEU A 172 22.34 8.91 0.51
CA LEU A 172 23.67 8.37 0.18
C LEU A 172 24.11 7.29 1.17
N LEU A 173 23.84 7.46 2.46
CA LEU A 173 24.14 6.47 3.50
C LEU A 173 23.23 5.23 3.38
N THR A 174 21.97 5.40 2.99
CA THR A 174 21.08 4.27 2.67
C THR A 174 21.58 3.53 1.42
N GLY A 175 22.10 4.26 0.43
CA GLY A 175 22.84 3.71 -0.70
C GLY A 175 24.03 2.86 -0.26
N ALA A 176 24.87 3.37 0.64
CA ALA A 176 26.00 2.62 1.18
C ALA A 176 25.57 1.30 1.86
N VAL A 177 24.41 1.28 2.53
CA VAL A 177 23.81 0.04 3.05
C VAL A 177 23.48 -0.92 1.91
N GLY A 178 22.78 -0.47 0.88
CA GLY A 178 22.40 -1.30 -0.27
C GLY A 178 23.59 -1.88 -1.05
N TYR A 179 24.61 -1.07 -1.31
CA TYR A 179 25.87 -1.51 -1.92
C TYR A 179 26.65 -2.48 -1.03
N GLY A 180 26.65 -2.27 0.30
CA GLY A 180 27.24 -3.19 1.26
C GLY A 180 26.55 -4.55 1.26
N VAL A 181 25.21 -4.58 1.22
CA VAL A 181 24.40 -5.80 1.10
C VAL A 181 24.66 -6.52 -0.22
N ALA A 182 24.75 -5.79 -1.34
CA ALA A 182 25.14 -6.36 -2.63
C ALA A 182 26.54 -6.99 -2.59
N GLY A 183 27.48 -6.38 -1.88
CA GLY A 183 28.80 -6.96 -1.60
C GLY A 183 28.70 -8.28 -0.84
N VAL A 184 27.80 -8.38 0.15
CA VAL A 184 27.58 -9.62 0.89
C VAL A 184 27.03 -10.72 -0.04
N PHE A 185 26.09 -10.41 -0.94
CA PHE A 185 25.62 -11.37 -1.94
C PHE A 185 26.75 -11.87 -2.85
N LEU A 186 27.65 -10.98 -3.27
CA LEU A 186 28.78 -11.37 -4.11
C LEU A 186 29.74 -12.31 -3.37
N VAL A 187 30.09 -12.01 -2.12
CA VAL A 187 30.95 -12.87 -1.29
C VAL A 187 30.31 -14.23 -1.01
N ARG A 188 28.97 -14.27 -0.96
CA ARG A 188 28.18 -15.51 -0.79
C ARG A 188 27.99 -16.30 -2.08
N GLY A 189 28.58 -15.88 -3.20
CA GLY A 189 28.45 -16.59 -4.47
C GLY A 189 27.09 -16.40 -5.15
N ALA A 190 26.39 -15.30 -4.87
CA ALA A 190 25.12 -14.94 -5.50
C ALA A 190 25.30 -13.72 -6.45
N PRO A 191 26.02 -13.89 -7.58
CA PRO A 191 26.35 -12.78 -8.48
C PRO A 191 25.13 -12.15 -9.16
N ASP A 192 24.10 -12.92 -9.51
CA ASP A 192 22.84 -12.39 -10.07
C ASP A 192 22.12 -11.46 -9.09
N LEU A 193 22.04 -11.86 -7.82
CA LEU A 193 21.45 -11.04 -6.75
C LEU A 193 22.30 -9.78 -6.50
N ALA A 194 23.63 -9.91 -6.50
CA ALA A 194 24.52 -8.77 -6.34
C ALA A 194 24.36 -7.76 -7.50
N LEU A 195 24.37 -8.24 -8.74
CA LEU A 195 24.20 -7.42 -9.94
C LEU A 195 22.86 -6.67 -9.88
N THR A 196 21.76 -7.38 -9.66
CA THR A 196 20.43 -6.77 -9.57
C THR A 196 20.34 -5.76 -8.41
N GLN A 197 20.90 -6.07 -7.24
CA GLN A 197 20.93 -5.16 -6.11
C GLN A 197 21.71 -3.87 -6.41
N PHE A 198 22.89 -3.96 -7.03
CA PHE A 198 23.65 -2.76 -7.45
C PHE A 198 22.87 -1.89 -8.43
N LEU A 199 22.20 -2.52 -9.39
CA LEU A 199 21.43 -1.82 -10.42
C LEU A 199 20.19 -1.13 -9.84
N VAL A 200 19.42 -1.85 -9.00
CA VAL A 200 18.24 -1.32 -8.31
C VAL A 200 18.63 -0.22 -7.32
N GLU A 201 19.73 -0.37 -6.59
CA GLU A 201 20.21 0.64 -5.63
C GLU A 201 20.55 1.94 -6.37
N THR A 202 21.31 1.83 -7.47
CA THR A 202 21.64 2.99 -8.32
C THR A 202 20.39 3.67 -8.87
N MET A 203 19.43 2.89 -9.38
CA MET A 203 18.19 3.43 -9.94
C MET A 203 17.35 4.12 -8.86
N THR A 204 17.22 3.49 -7.69
CA THR A 204 16.45 4.01 -6.56
C THR A 204 17.08 5.30 -6.06
N LEU A 205 18.42 5.36 -5.95
CA LEU A 205 19.13 6.59 -5.59
C LEU A 205 18.77 7.71 -6.56
N VAL A 206 18.84 7.47 -7.88
CA VAL A 206 18.50 8.51 -8.87
C VAL A 206 17.04 8.95 -8.76
N VAL A 207 16.10 8.00 -8.71
CA VAL A 207 14.66 8.30 -8.61
C VAL A 207 14.37 9.08 -7.32
N VAL A 208 14.93 8.67 -6.19
CA VAL A 208 14.73 9.34 -4.91
C VAL A 208 15.42 10.71 -4.90
N VAL A 209 16.59 10.90 -5.51
CA VAL A 209 17.21 12.23 -5.68
C VAL A 209 16.27 13.16 -6.46
N LEU A 210 15.67 12.68 -7.56
CA LEU A 210 14.71 13.46 -8.36
C LEU A 210 13.48 13.89 -7.53
N VAL A 211 13.01 13.03 -6.62
CA VAL A 211 11.91 13.34 -5.70
C VAL A 211 12.37 14.28 -4.57
N LEU A 212 13.55 14.06 -3.99
CA LEU A 212 14.10 14.84 -2.89
C LEU A 212 14.38 16.29 -3.29
N ARG A 213 14.64 16.57 -4.57
CA ARG A 213 14.75 17.94 -5.09
C ARG A 213 13.50 18.79 -4.82
N ARG A 214 12.32 18.16 -4.62
CA ARG A 214 11.04 18.82 -4.29
C ARG A 214 10.79 18.95 -2.78
N MET A 215 11.66 18.39 -1.96
CA MET A 215 11.50 18.37 -0.50
C MET A 215 12.53 19.28 0.16
N PRO A 216 12.23 19.83 1.35
CA PRO A 216 13.21 20.58 2.13
C PRO A 216 14.48 19.74 2.35
N ALA A 217 15.66 20.36 2.23
CA ALA A 217 16.94 19.66 2.31
C ALA A 217 17.18 18.94 3.66
N ARG A 218 16.53 19.40 4.72
CA ARG A 218 16.62 18.82 6.07
C ARG A 218 15.35 18.03 6.39
N PHE A 219 15.50 16.99 7.20
CA PHE A 219 14.35 16.39 7.85
C PHE A 219 13.71 17.44 8.76
N SER A 220 12.38 17.50 8.80
CA SER A 220 11.66 18.35 9.75
C SER A 220 11.51 17.55 11.04
N PRO A 221 12.33 17.78 12.08
CA PRO A 221 12.08 17.18 13.38
C PRO A 221 10.77 17.78 13.89
N GLY A 222 9.66 17.07 13.72
CA GLY A 222 8.44 17.41 14.45
C GLY A 222 8.78 17.50 15.94
N ARG A 223 8.11 18.39 16.69
CA ARG A 223 8.27 18.53 18.15
C ARG A 223 7.78 17.25 18.85
N THR A 224 8.57 16.19 18.75
CA THR A 224 8.25 14.87 19.27
C THR A 224 8.85 14.78 20.67
N ALA A 225 8.01 14.51 21.67
CA ALA A 225 8.48 14.36 23.04
C ALA A 225 9.57 13.28 23.13
N ALA A 226 10.57 13.51 23.99
CA ALA A 226 11.70 12.57 24.16
C ALA A 226 11.21 11.14 24.50
N ARG A 227 10.14 11.02 25.28
CA ARG A 227 9.49 9.75 25.61
C ARG A 227 9.01 9.00 24.37
N VAL A 228 8.38 9.69 23.41
CA VAL A 228 7.89 9.06 22.16
C VAL A 228 9.06 8.60 21.30
N ARG A 229 10.15 9.38 21.24
CA ARG A 229 11.37 8.95 20.54
C ARG A 229 11.97 7.70 21.17
N LEU A 230 12.02 7.64 22.50
CA LEU A 230 12.52 6.47 23.23
C LEU A 230 11.67 5.22 22.96
N VAL A 231 10.33 5.34 23.02
CA VAL A 231 9.42 4.22 22.72
C VAL A 231 9.64 3.70 21.29
N ARG A 232 9.78 4.59 20.31
CA ARG A 232 10.05 4.19 18.92
C ARG A 232 11.41 3.51 18.76
N ALA A 233 12.44 4.01 19.44
CA ALA A 233 13.76 3.40 19.43
C ALA A 233 13.75 2.01 20.08
N ALA A 234 13.05 1.86 21.23
CA ALA A 234 12.88 0.59 21.91
C ALA A 234 12.10 -0.41 21.04
N ALA A 235 11.02 0.01 20.39
CA ALA A 235 10.26 -0.83 19.47
C ALA A 235 11.11 -1.28 18.28
N ALA A 236 11.85 -0.38 17.65
CA ALA A 236 12.75 -0.72 16.53
C ALA A 236 13.86 -1.68 16.96
N GLY A 237 14.48 -1.46 18.12
CA GLY A 237 15.49 -2.36 18.68
C GLY A 237 14.93 -3.75 19.01
N ALA A 238 13.75 -3.80 19.63
CA ALA A 238 13.06 -5.06 19.94
C ALA A 238 12.72 -5.86 18.67
N VAL A 239 12.25 -5.19 17.60
CA VAL A 239 12.02 -5.82 16.30
C VAL A 239 13.32 -6.35 15.70
N GLY A 240 14.39 -5.55 15.72
CA GLY A 240 15.70 -5.99 15.20
C GLY A 240 16.24 -7.23 15.91
N ILE A 241 16.15 -7.26 17.25
CA ILE A 241 16.52 -8.42 18.07
C ILE A 241 15.62 -9.61 17.72
N LEU A 242 14.30 -9.40 17.64
CA LEU A 242 13.37 -10.47 17.32
C LEU A 242 13.63 -11.08 15.94
N VAL A 243 13.82 -10.26 14.90
CA VAL A 243 14.12 -10.74 13.54
C VAL A 243 15.45 -11.49 13.51
N THR A 244 16.46 -11.01 14.25
CA THR A 244 17.75 -11.70 14.38
C THR A 244 17.57 -13.07 15.05
N TRP A 245 16.89 -13.11 16.20
CA TRP A 245 16.58 -14.33 16.92
C TRP A 245 15.77 -15.32 16.08
N PHE A 246 14.71 -14.84 15.44
CA PHE A 246 13.89 -15.63 14.52
C PHE A 246 14.73 -16.25 13.40
N THR A 247 15.61 -15.47 12.78
CA THR A 247 16.49 -15.96 11.70
C THR A 247 17.43 -17.05 12.19
N LEU A 248 18.01 -16.90 13.39
CA LEU A 248 18.87 -17.91 13.99
C LEU A 248 18.12 -19.21 14.32
N VAL A 249 16.96 -19.11 14.96
CA VAL A 249 16.12 -20.26 15.31
C VAL A 249 15.62 -20.96 14.04
N ALA A 250 15.09 -20.20 13.07
CA ALA A 250 14.58 -20.76 11.81
C ALA A 250 15.69 -21.45 10.99
N SER A 251 16.92 -20.90 11.02
CA SER A 251 18.06 -21.54 10.38
C SER A 251 18.46 -22.86 11.06
N ALA A 252 18.34 -22.94 12.39
CA ALA A 252 18.65 -24.15 13.16
C ALA A 252 17.53 -25.21 13.11
N ALA A 253 16.28 -24.79 12.89
CA ALA A 253 15.12 -25.67 12.88
C ALA A 253 14.92 -26.45 11.57
N ARG A 254 15.82 -26.32 10.58
CA ARG A 254 15.68 -26.99 9.28
C ARG A 254 15.98 -28.48 9.40
N THR A 255 14.93 -29.31 9.28
CA THR A 255 15.02 -30.78 9.34
C THR A 255 14.77 -31.47 8.00
N ALA A 256 14.02 -30.84 7.09
CA ALA A 256 13.72 -31.39 5.77
C ALA A 256 14.89 -31.20 4.78
N PRO A 257 15.10 -32.14 3.83
CA PRO A 257 16.09 -32.00 2.78
C PRO A 257 15.80 -30.78 1.89
N ALA A 258 16.85 -30.11 1.43
CA ALA A 258 16.71 -28.91 0.61
C ALA A 258 16.24 -29.24 -0.82
N VAL A 259 15.19 -28.54 -1.27
CA VAL A 259 14.65 -28.63 -2.64
C VAL A 259 15.70 -28.23 -3.70
N SER A 260 16.72 -27.45 -3.31
CA SER A 260 17.80 -26.99 -4.20
C SER A 260 18.57 -28.12 -4.89
N SER A 261 18.65 -29.29 -4.26
CA SER A 261 19.27 -30.49 -4.86
C SER A 261 18.59 -30.91 -6.16
N GLY A 262 17.25 -30.85 -6.21
CA GLY A 262 16.47 -31.21 -7.40
C GLY A 262 16.56 -30.20 -8.54
N TYR A 263 16.88 -28.92 -8.26
CA TYR A 263 17.04 -27.91 -9.31
C TYR A 263 18.35 -28.08 -10.08
N ALA A 264 19.44 -28.40 -9.39
CA ALA A 264 20.75 -28.59 -10.04
C ALA A 264 20.75 -29.75 -11.04
N GLU A 265 20.00 -30.81 -10.75
CA GLU A 265 19.85 -31.96 -11.65
C GLU A 265 18.94 -31.64 -12.85
N ARG A 266 17.76 -31.08 -12.60
CA ARG A 266 16.76 -30.74 -13.62
C ARG A 266 17.16 -29.59 -14.53
N MET A 267 18.07 -28.72 -14.11
CA MET A 267 18.55 -27.60 -14.93
C MET A 267 19.04 -28.06 -16.31
N LYS A 268 19.62 -29.27 -16.40
CA LYS A 268 20.08 -29.86 -17.67
C LYS A 268 18.97 -30.03 -18.72
N GLU A 269 17.72 -30.15 -18.29
CA GLU A 269 16.54 -30.27 -19.16
C GLU A 269 16.24 -28.94 -19.89
N THR A 270 16.58 -27.81 -19.26
CA THR A 270 16.30 -26.45 -19.77
C THR A 270 17.36 -25.93 -20.74
N GLY A 271 18.51 -26.61 -20.84
CA GLY A 271 19.65 -26.20 -21.67
C GLY A 271 20.49 -25.03 -21.12
N GLY A 272 20.18 -24.56 -19.91
CA GLY A 272 20.87 -23.45 -19.25
C GLY A 272 21.97 -23.90 -18.31
N ASP A 273 22.99 -23.06 -18.13
CA ASP A 273 24.06 -23.24 -17.15
C ASP A 273 23.87 -22.34 -15.91
N ASN A 274 23.07 -21.28 -16.02
CA ASN A 274 22.74 -20.41 -14.90
C ASN A 274 21.51 -20.94 -14.13
N ILE A 275 21.76 -21.56 -12.96
CA ILE A 275 20.71 -22.10 -12.10
C ILE A 275 19.74 -21.04 -11.58
N VAL A 276 20.21 -19.83 -11.28
CA VAL A 276 19.37 -18.75 -10.73
C VAL A 276 18.39 -18.28 -11.80
N ASN A 277 18.90 -17.95 -13.00
CA ASN A 277 18.04 -17.55 -14.10
C ASN A 277 17.04 -18.65 -14.43
N THR A 278 17.50 -19.91 -14.52
CA THR A 278 16.62 -21.07 -14.80
C THR A 278 15.49 -21.22 -13.77
N ILE A 279 15.77 -21.05 -12.47
CA ILE A 279 14.72 -21.07 -11.45
C ILE A 279 13.71 -19.95 -11.68
N ILE A 280 14.17 -18.74 -12.01
CA ILE A 280 13.32 -17.55 -12.12
C ILE A 280 12.50 -17.55 -13.41
N VAL A 281 13.05 -17.99 -14.55
CA VAL A 281 12.38 -17.91 -15.86
C VAL A 281 11.75 -19.21 -16.33
N ASP A 282 12.04 -20.34 -15.68
CA ASP A 282 11.52 -21.65 -16.03
C ASP A 282 10.74 -22.26 -14.86
N PHE A 283 11.43 -22.79 -13.84
CA PHE A 283 10.78 -23.55 -12.77
C PHE A 283 9.79 -22.74 -11.91
N ARG A 284 10.06 -21.46 -11.70
CA ARG A 284 9.22 -20.53 -10.92
C ARG A 284 8.88 -19.28 -11.74
N ALA A 285 8.72 -19.44 -13.05
CA ALA A 285 8.37 -18.36 -13.97
C ALA A 285 7.09 -17.59 -13.59
N LEU A 286 6.16 -18.25 -12.88
CA LEU A 286 4.93 -17.61 -12.42
C LEU A 286 5.19 -16.50 -11.39
N ASP A 287 6.19 -16.68 -10.52
CA ASP A 287 6.61 -15.66 -9.57
C ASP A 287 7.11 -14.42 -10.33
N THR A 288 7.96 -14.63 -11.34
CA THR A 288 8.51 -13.55 -12.18
C THR A 288 7.42 -12.83 -12.95
N LEU A 289 6.43 -13.55 -13.51
CA LEU A 289 5.27 -12.96 -14.16
C LEU A 289 4.45 -12.11 -13.17
N GLY A 290 4.29 -12.58 -11.93
CA GLY A 290 3.65 -11.84 -10.84
C GLY A 290 4.42 -10.57 -10.46
N GLU A 291 5.74 -10.67 -10.29
CA GLU A 291 6.62 -9.55 -9.94
C GLU A 291 6.58 -8.44 -11.00
N ILE A 292 6.71 -8.76 -12.28
CA ILE A 292 6.66 -7.76 -13.35
C ILE A 292 5.27 -7.13 -13.48
N SER A 293 4.21 -7.89 -13.18
CA SER A 293 2.83 -7.37 -13.14
C SER A 293 2.67 -6.36 -12.00
N VAL A 294 3.15 -6.69 -10.80
CA VAL A 294 3.14 -5.78 -9.64
C VAL A 294 3.98 -4.53 -9.92
N LEU A 295 5.13 -4.66 -10.59
CA LEU A 295 5.99 -3.55 -10.97
C LEU A 295 5.28 -2.60 -11.94
N LEU A 296 4.57 -3.12 -12.94
CA LEU A 296 3.75 -2.32 -13.86
C LEU A 296 2.60 -1.61 -13.13
N VAL A 297 1.83 -2.32 -12.31
CA VAL A 297 0.71 -1.76 -11.55
C VAL A 297 1.19 -0.65 -10.62
N THR A 298 2.30 -0.88 -9.91
CA THR A 298 2.92 0.11 -9.02
C THR A 298 3.36 1.35 -9.78
N ALA A 299 3.99 1.18 -10.94
CA ALA A 299 4.42 2.30 -11.78
C ALA A 299 3.24 3.13 -12.30
N VAL A 300 2.18 2.46 -12.80
CA VAL A 300 0.95 3.14 -13.24
C VAL A 300 0.28 3.87 -12.09
N GLY A 301 0.18 3.24 -10.91
CA GLY A 301 -0.38 3.84 -9.69
C GLY A 301 0.41 5.07 -9.24
N ALA A 302 1.73 4.96 -9.15
CA ALA A 302 2.61 6.08 -8.79
C ALA A 302 2.47 7.25 -9.78
N VAL A 303 2.47 6.98 -11.09
CA VAL A 303 2.30 8.00 -12.14
C VAL A 303 0.92 8.64 -12.08
N SER A 304 -0.12 7.87 -11.79
CA SER A 304 -1.49 8.38 -11.60
C SER A 304 -1.54 9.38 -10.43
N LEU A 305 -0.97 9.01 -9.28
CA LEU A 305 -0.90 9.87 -8.09
C LEU A 305 -0.12 11.17 -8.35
N ILE A 306 1.03 11.07 -9.03
CA ILE A 306 1.84 12.24 -9.41
C ILE A 306 1.04 13.19 -10.30
N ARG A 307 0.25 12.68 -11.25
CA ARG A 307 -0.56 13.53 -12.14
C ARG A 307 -1.76 14.17 -11.44
N VAL A 308 -2.38 13.47 -10.49
CA VAL A 308 -3.54 13.98 -9.74
C VAL A 308 -3.13 15.06 -8.74
N GLY A 309 -2.02 14.87 -8.02
CA GLY A 309 -1.52 15.83 -7.02
C GLY A 309 -1.07 17.18 -7.59
N VAL A 310 -0.86 17.26 -8.91
CA VAL A 310 -0.44 18.48 -9.63
C VAL A 310 -1.64 19.36 -10.05
N ARG A 311 -2.90 18.92 -9.84
CA ARG A 311 -4.11 19.72 -10.10
C ARG A 311 -4.54 20.63 -8.93
N GLY A 312 -3.60 21.12 -8.13
CA GLY A 312 -3.85 22.15 -7.11
C GLY A 312 -3.87 23.55 -7.74
N PRO A 313 -4.63 24.53 -7.19
CA PRO A 313 -4.67 25.88 -7.73
C PRO A 313 -3.27 26.51 -7.70
N ALA A 314 -2.85 27.04 -8.85
CA ALA A 314 -1.59 27.73 -9.04
C ALA A 314 -1.44 28.83 -7.98
N ARG A 315 -0.46 28.69 -7.09
CA ARG A 315 -0.08 29.77 -6.17
C ARG A 315 0.82 30.71 -6.95
N THR A 316 0.24 31.80 -7.42
CA THR A 316 0.95 32.96 -7.98
C THR A 316 1.83 33.60 -6.90
N SER A 317 3.07 33.13 -6.74
CA SER A 317 4.09 33.89 -6.04
C SER A 317 4.84 34.74 -7.07
N GLY A 318 4.28 35.93 -7.33
CA GLY A 318 4.97 36.98 -8.07
C GLY A 318 6.10 37.56 -7.23
N GLY A 319 7.33 37.34 -7.69
CA GLY A 319 8.53 38.01 -7.20
C GLY A 319 9.51 38.14 -8.36
N PRO A 320 10.04 39.33 -8.68
CA PRO A 320 10.92 39.52 -9.81
C PRO A 320 12.29 38.91 -9.51
N GLY A 321 12.51 37.68 -9.97
CA GLY A 321 13.82 37.05 -10.00
C GLY A 321 14.65 37.65 -11.13
N GLY A 322 15.54 38.58 -10.81
CA GLY A 322 16.43 39.21 -11.78
C GLY A 322 17.34 38.17 -12.45
N THR A 323 17.24 38.07 -13.77
CA THR A 323 18.21 37.40 -14.63
C THR A 323 19.52 38.19 -14.63
N ALA A 324 20.59 37.60 -14.10
CA ALA A 324 21.93 38.19 -14.16
C ALA A 324 22.44 38.22 -15.62
N PRO A 325 23.04 39.33 -16.11
CA PRO A 325 23.49 39.47 -17.51
C PRO A 325 24.64 38.53 -17.93
N THR A 326 25.17 37.74 -17.01
CA THR A 326 26.30 36.82 -17.23
C THR A 326 25.87 35.39 -17.54
N ALA A 327 24.57 35.10 -17.66
CA ALA A 327 24.06 33.74 -17.88
C ALA A 327 24.15 33.23 -19.35
N HIS A 328 24.51 34.09 -20.31
CA HIS A 328 24.44 33.78 -21.75
C HIS A 328 25.78 33.54 -22.45
N TRP A 329 26.90 33.57 -21.72
CA TRP A 329 28.24 33.47 -22.32
C TRP A 329 28.64 32.05 -22.73
N ASP A 330 27.94 31.03 -22.20
CA ASP A 330 28.21 29.60 -22.41
C ASP A 330 27.07 28.90 -23.17
N GLU A 331 26.32 29.63 -23.99
CA GLU A 331 25.30 29.04 -24.87
C GLU A 331 25.94 28.61 -26.20
N PRO A 332 26.07 27.29 -26.47
CA PRO A 332 26.62 26.84 -27.75
C PRO A 332 25.66 27.21 -28.89
N ALA A 333 26.20 27.83 -29.95
CA ALA A 333 25.46 28.24 -31.15
C ALA A 333 24.76 27.08 -31.90
N ARG A 334 25.04 25.83 -31.52
CA ARG A 334 24.37 24.63 -32.01
C ARG A 334 24.00 23.75 -30.83
N THR A 335 22.76 23.33 -30.78
CA THR A 335 22.23 22.36 -29.81
C THR A 335 22.35 20.96 -30.39
N TRP A 336 23.12 20.09 -29.72
CA TRP A 336 23.44 18.75 -30.25
C TRP A 336 22.49 17.68 -29.73
N LEU A 337 21.81 17.93 -28.60
CA LEU A 337 20.66 17.17 -28.12
C LEU A 337 19.35 17.96 -28.33
N PRO A 338 18.28 17.34 -28.88
CA PRO A 338 17.00 18.00 -29.16
C PRO A 338 16.28 18.63 -27.96
N GLY A 339 16.71 18.35 -26.73
CA GLY A 339 16.14 18.89 -25.49
C GLY A 339 17.09 19.73 -24.65
N ALA A 340 18.28 20.08 -25.16
CA ALA A 340 19.25 20.89 -24.43
C ALA A 340 18.64 22.23 -23.95
N THR A 341 17.70 22.81 -24.71
CA THR A 341 17.01 24.07 -24.40
C THR A 341 15.88 23.96 -23.38
N GLU A 342 15.41 22.76 -23.02
CA GLU A 342 14.33 22.57 -22.03
C GLU A 342 14.79 22.89 -20.58
N ARG A 343 16.06 23.27 -20.38
CA ARG A 343 16.61 23.70 -19.08
C ARG A 343 17.00 25.18 -19.14
N PRO A 344 16.15 26.07 -18.57
CA PRO A 344 16.52 27.43 -18.21
C PRO A 344 17.62 27.43 -17.14
N GLY A 345 18.65 28.26 -17.33
CA GLY A 345 19.77 28.44 -16.40
C GLY A 345 21.08 27.77 -16.86
N GLY A 346 22.16 28.55 -16.90
CA GLY A 346 23.47 28.22 -17.46
C GLY A 346 24.29 27.13 -16.75
N GLU A 347 23.68 26.11 -16.15
CA GLU A 347 24.37 24.96 -15.55
C GLU A 347 24.36 23.75 -16.50
N ARG A 348 24.78 23.94 -17.76
CA ARG A 348 24.97 22.84 -18.72
C ARG A 348 26.40 22.33 -18.64
N SER A 349 26.59 21.06 -18.28
CA SER A 349 27.89 20.42 -18.34
C SER A 349 28.10 19.79 -19.72
N LEU A 350 28.85 20.47 -20.59
CA LEU A 350 29.25 19.94 -21.91
C LEU A 350 29.99 18.59 -21.78
N LEU A 351 30.81 18.43 -20.74
CA LEU A 351 31.51 17.18 -20.44
C LEU A 351 30.51 16.05 -20.20
N LEU A 352 29.49 16.27 -19.37
CA LEU A 352 28.48 15.26 -19.07
C LEU A 352 27.65 14.90 -20.33
N GLU A 353 27.38 15.87 -21.20
CA GLU A 353 26.68 15.66 -22.47
C GLU A 353 27.47 14.77 -23.44
N VAL A 354 28.75 15.09 -23.65
CA VAL A 354 29.65 14.31 -24.51
C VAL A 354 29.83 12.89 -23.97
N VAL A 355 30.11 12.76 -22.67
CA VAL A 355 30.29 11.44 -22.03
C VAL A 355 29.01 10.60 -22.13
N THR A 356 27.84 11.19 -21.88
CA THR A 356 26.56 10.48 -21.97
C THR A 356 26.30 9.98 -23.38
N ARG A 357 26.54 10.82 -24.39
CA ARG A 357 26.37 10.43 -25.80
C ARG A 357 27.32 9.31 -26.21
N LEU A 358 28.55 9.32 -25.72
CA LEU A 358 29.56 8.30 -26.01
C LEU A 358 29.24 6.97 -25.33
N VAL A 359 28.84 7.01 -24.06
CA VAL A 359 28.65 5.82 -23.23
C VAL A 359 27.28 5.18 -23.43
N PHE A 360 26.26 5.93 -23.88
CA PHE A 360 24.89 5.43 -24.06
C PHE A 360 24.79 4.19 -24.96
N PRO A 361 25.37 4.15 -26.19
CA PRO A 361 25.35 2.94 -27.01
C PRO A 361 26.06 1.76 -26.34
N SER A 362 27.18 2.00 -25.67
CA SER A 362 27.95 0.96 -24.97
C SER A 362 27.14 0.34 -23.83
N ILE A 363 26.40 1.15 -23.05
CA ILE A 363 25.49 0.65 -22.00
C ILE A 363 24.36 -0.17 -22.63
N LEU A 364 23.79 0.25 -23.76
CA LEU A 364 22.75 -0.53 -24.44
C LEU A 364 23.27 -1.86 -24.97
N VAL A 365 24.48 -1.89 -25.53
CA VAL A 365 25.13 -3.14 -25.95
C VAL A 365 25.37 -4.05 -24.75
N LEU A 366 25.87 -3.52 -23.62
CA LEU A 366 26.03 -4.27 -22.38
C LEU A 366 24.69 -4.80 -21.85
N SER A 367 23.64 -4.00 -21.92
CA SER A 367 22.28 -4.35 -21.52
C SER A 367 21.74 -5.53 -22.36
N LEU A 368 21.94 -5.50 -23.68
CA LEU A 368 21.57 -6.61 -24.57
C LEU A 368 22.45 -7.84 -24.34
N PHE A 369 23.74 -7.65 -24.08
CA PHE A 369 24.64 -8.75 -23.72
C PHE A 369 24.15 -9.45 -22.44
N LEU A 370 23.80 -8.71 -21.39
CA LEU A 370 23.28 -9.29 -20.14
C LEU A 370 21.95 -10.01 -20.34
N LEU A 371 21.07 -9.51 -21.22
CA LEU A 371 19.83 -10.17 -21.59
C LEU A 371 20.09 -11.57 -22.19
N PHE A 372 21.00 -11.67 -23.16
CA PHE A 372 21.31 -12.95 -23.81
C PHE A 372 22.25 -13.86 -22.99
N SER A 373 23.11 -13.28 -22.16
CA SER A 373 24.04 -14.02 -21.32
C SER A 373 23.35 -14.69 -20.13
N GLY A 374 22.12 -14.28 -19.77
CA GLY A 374 21.42 -14.73 -18.56
C GLY A 374 21.23 -16.25 -18.46
N HIS A 375 21.18 -16.96 -19.60
CA HIS A 375 21.04 -18.41 -19.62
C HIS A 375 22.35 -19.16 -19.26
N TYR A 376 23.50 -18.51 -19.43
CA TYR A 376 24.82 -19.13 -19.26
C TYR A 376 25.64 -18.53 -18.09
N GLY A 377 25.33 -17.31 -17.69
CA GLY A 377 26.03 -16.60 -16.63
C GLY A 377 25.19 -15.48 -16.04
N PRO A 378 25.77 -14.65 -15.15
CA PRO A 378 25.01 -13.65 -14.43
C PRO A 378 24.36 -12.62 -15.37
N GLY A 379 23.05 -12.40 -15.23
CA GLY A 379 22.30 -11.55 -16.16
C GLY A 379 20.79 -11.85 -16.20
N GLY A 380 20.20 -11.76 -17.39
CA GLY A 380 18.78 -12.02 -17.64
C GLY A 380 17.97 -10.77 -17.97
N GLY A 381 16.68 -10.95 -18.22
CA GLY A 381 15.78 -9.88 -18.67
C GLY A 381 15.69 -8.69 -17.71
N PHE A 382 15.68 -8.96 -16.40
CA PHE A 382 15.57 -7.93 -15.37
C PHE A 382 16.85 -7.07 -15.27
N ALA A 383 18.01 -7.70 -15.10
CA ALA A 383 19.29 -7.00 -15.02
C ALA A 383 19.60 -6.22 -16.30
N GLY A 384 19.41 -6.85 -17.47
CA GLY A 384 19.54 -6.19 -18.76
C GLY A 384 18.61 -4.97 -18.87
N GLY A 385 17.34 -5.12 -18.49
CA GLY A 385 16.36 -4.04 -18.51
C GLY A 385 16.70 -2.88 -17.59
N LEU A 386 17.24 -3.14 -16.40
CA LEU A 386 17.72 -2.11 -15.47
C LEU A 386 18.94 -1.35 -16.02
N VAL A 387 19.89 -2.04 -16.65
CA VAL A 387 21.06 -1.39 -17.28
C VAL A 387 20.62 -0.47 -18.41
N ALA A 388 19.71 -0.92 -19.29
CA ALA A 388 19.15 -0.05 -20.33
C ALA A 388 18.40 1.15 -19.72
N SER A 389 17.62 0.90 -18.68
CA SER A 389 16.90 1.93 -17.95
C SER A 389 17.85 2.99 -17.38
N GLN A 390 18.99 2.60 -16.79
CA GLN A 390 20.02 3.53 -16.32
C GLN A 390 20.61 4.38 -17.45
N ALA A 391 20.81 3.82 -18.65
CA ALA A 391 21.21 4.60 -19.83
C ALA A 391 20.16 5.66 -20.19
N PHE A 392 18.87 5.30 -20.17
CA PHE A 392 17.78 6.27 -20.40
C PHE A 392 17.65 7.31 -19.29
N VAL A 393 17.87 6.92 -18.03
CA VAL A 393 17.93 7.82 -16.88
C VAL A 393 19.05 8.83 -17.06
N LEU A 394 20.27 8.39 -17.40
CA LEU A 394 21.41 9.27 -17.64
C LEU A 394 21.11 10.25 -18.77
N ARG A 395 20.57 9.76 -19.89
CA ARG A 395 20.16 10.59 -21.02
C ARG A 395 19.09 11.62 -20.64
N TYR A 396 18.10 11.22 -19.84
CA TYR A 396 17.09 12.13 -19.29
C TYR A 396 17.69 13.18 -18.33
N LEU A 397 18.64 12.78 -17.48
CA LEU A 397 19.37 13.66 -16.56
C LEU A 397 20.25 14.67 -17.29
N VAL A 398 20.58 14.48 -18.57
CA VAL A 398 21.39 15.41 -19.36
C VAL A 398 20.54 16.20 -20.35
N GLY A 399 19.78 15.51 -21.21
CA GLY A 399 19.07 16.10 -22.35
C GLY A 399 17.58 16.41 -22.10
N GLY A 400 17.06 16.14 -20.90
CA GLY A 400 15.66 16.42 -20.57
C GLY A 400 14.65 15.51 -21.29
N ARG A 401 13.42 15.99 -21.47
CA ARG A 401 12.31 15.17 -22.01
C ARG A 401 12.37 15.06 -23.52
N ALA A 402 12.72 16.13 -24.21
CA ALA A 402 12.80 16.13 -25.68
C ALA A 402 13.89 15.19 -26.18
N ASP A 403 15.05 15.12 -25.51
CA ASP A 403 16.08 14.15 -25.90
C ASP A 403 15.66 12.69 -25.63
N LEU A 404 14.97 12.44 -24.52
CA LEU A 404 14.41 11.11 -24.26
C LEU A 404 13.38 10.68 -25.31
N ARG A 405 12.51 11.59 -25.76
CA ARG A 405 11.55 11.34 -26.86
C ARG A 405 12.23 11.14 -28.20
N ALA A 406 13.36 11.80 -28.43
CA ALA A 406 14.17 11.57 -29.63
C ALA A 406 14.84 10.17 -29.60
N ALA A 407 15.22 9.69 -28.42
CA ALA A 407 15.76 8.35 -28.21
C ALA A 407 14.73 7.23 -28.41
N VAL A 408 13.55 7.40 -27.80
CA VAL A 408 12.46 6.41 -27.81
C VAL A 408 11.20 7.06 -28.34
N ARG A 409 10.85 6.74 -29.59
CA ARG A 409 9.64 7.25 -30.25
C ARG A 409 8.36 6.59 -29.74
N ALA A 410 8.46 5.37 -29.21
CA ALA A 410 7.31 4.63 -28.70
C ALA A 410 6.85 5.19 -27.34
N PRO A 411 5.52 5.25 -27.08
CA PRO A 411 5.05 5.68 -25.77
C PRO A 411 5.45 4.67 -24.69
N ALA A 412 5.97 5.15 -23.55
CA ALA A 412 6.48 4.31 -22.48
C ALA A 412 5.49 3.25 -21.98
N SER A 413 4.18 3.56 -21.97
CA SER A 413 3.14 2.58 -21.62
C SER A 413 2.96 1.48 -22.65
N ALA A 414 3.18 1.76 -23.95
CA ALA A 414 3.16 0.71 -24.97
C ALA A 414 4.37 -0.21 -24.81
N VAL A 415 5.57 0.35 -24.55
CA VAL A 415 6.78 -0.47 -24.29
C VAL A 415 6.57 -1.39 -23.08
N ALA A 416 6.03 -0.84 -21.99
CA ALA A 416 5.78 -1.61 -20.77
C ALA A 416 4.68 -2.68 -20.99
N GLY A 417 3.58 -2.31 -21.64
CA GLY A 417 2.47 -3.21 -21.95
C GLY A 417 2.86 -4.30 -22.95
N SER A 418 3.67 -3.99 -23.97
CA SER A 418 4.19 -4.98 -24.91
C SER A 418 5.13 -5.96 -24.23
N GLY A 419 5.91 -5.51 -23.23
CA GLY A 419 6.74 -6.39 -22.42
C GLY A 419 5.91 -7.40 -21.63
N LEU A 420 4.87 -6.93 -20.92
CA LEU A 420 3.96 -7.81 -20.19
C LEU A 420 3.24 -8.79 -21.12
N LEU A 421 2.72 -8.29 -22.25
CA LEU A 421 2.03 -9.09 -23.24
C LEU A 421 2.95 -10.16 -23.81
N LEU A 422 4.20 -9.81 -24.16
CA LEU A 422 5.17 -10.75 -24.70
C LEU A 422 5.51 -11.85 -23.68
N ALA A 423 5.71 -11.50 -22.40
CA ALA A 423 5.96 -12.47 -21.33
C ALA A 423 4.75 -13.41 -21.14
N ALA A 424 3.54 -12.88 -21.11
CA ALA A 424 2.31 -13.66 -20.96
C ALA A 424 2.05 -14.58 -22.17
N VAL A 425 2.29 -14.09 -23.39
CA VAL A 425 2.19 -14.89 -24.63
C VAL A 425 3.25 -15.98 -24.62
N ALA A 426 4.52 -15.64 -24.38
CA ALA A 426 5.60 -16.63 -24.30
C ALA A 426 5.29 -17.75 -23.29
N GLY A 427 4.68 -17.41 -22.15
CA GLY A 427 4.26 -18.37 -21.14
C GLY A 427 3.02 -19.21 -21.47
N THR A 428 2.16 -18.75 -22.38
CA THR A 428 0.91 -19.46 -22.73
C THR A 428 1.01 -20.23 -24.03
N VAL A 429 1.93 -19.87 -24.92
CA VAL A 429 2.19 -20.56 -26.19
C VAL A 429 2.40 -22.07 -26.03
N PRO A 430 3.16 -22.59 -25.03
CA PRO A 430 3.35 -24.04 -24.88
C PRO A 430 2.04 -24.84 -24.75
N LEU A 431 0.99 -24.25 -24.17
CA LEU A 431 -0.33 -24.88 -24.05
C LEU A 431 -0.94 -25.21 -25.42
N LEU A 432 -0.67 -24.40 -26.44
CA LEU A 432 -1.16 -24.63 -27.81
C LEU A 432 -0.52 -25.85 -28.47
N PHE A 433 0.63 -26.29 -27.95
CA PHE A 433 1.39 -27.44 -28.44
C PHE A 433 1.29 -28.66 -27.51
N GLY A 434 0.37 -28.64 -26.53
CA GLY A 434 0.17 -29.73 -25.58
C GLY A 434 1.15 -29.74 -24.39
N GLY A 435 1.97 -28.70 -24.25
CA GLY A 435 2.81 -28.49 -23.07
C GLY A 435 2.03 -27.88 -21.90
N THR A 436 2.76 -27.50 -20.85
CA THR A 436 2.25 -26.87 -19.64
C THR A 436 2.51 -25.36 -19.64
N LEU A 437 1.79 -24.62 -18.78
CA LEU A 437 1.93 -23.17 -18.71
C LEU A 437 3.34 -22.79 -18.22
N LEU A 438 3.97 -21.84 -18.92
CA LEU A 438 5.33 -21.36 -18.69
C LEU A 438 6.44 -22.39 -18.93
N GLU A 439 6.14 -23.49 -19.61
CA GLU A 439 7.14 -24.47 -20.01
C GLU A 439 8.10 -23.89 -21.07
N SER A 440 9.40 -24.03 -20.86
CA SER A 440 10.41 -23.64 -21.85
C SER A 440 10.91 -24.85 -22.65
N THR A 441 11.36 -24.61 -23.88
CA THR A 441 11.91 -25.65 -24.75
C THR A 441 13.17 -25.13 -25.44
N VAL A 442 14.15 -26.00 -25.60
CA VAL A 442 15.38 -25.69 -26.33
C VAL A 442 15.16 -25.95 -27.82
N VAL A 443 15.27 -24.90 -28.62
CA VAL A 443 15.21 -24.98 -30.09
C VAL A 443 16.63 -24.99 -30.64
N THR A 444 16.95 -26.00 -31.44
CA THR A 444 18.25 -26.09 -32.13
C THR A 444 18.06 -25.74 -33.60
N LEU A 445 18.58 -24.59 -34.01
CA LEU A 445 18.62 -24.18 -35.40
C LEU A 445 19.99 -24.46 -36.02
N HIS A 446 20.00 -24.73 -37.32
CA HIS A 446 21.22 -24.95 -38.09
C HIS A 446 21.33 -23.91 -39.21
N PRO A 447 21.55 -22.60 -38.91
CA PRO A 447 21.76 -21.62 -39.97
C PRO A 447 23.04 -21.96 -40.78
N PRO A 448 23.00 -21.85 -42.11
CA PRO A 448 24.12 -22.25 -42.98
C PRO A 448 25.43 -21.48 -42.76
N VAL A 449 25.40 -20.34 -42.04
CA VAL A 449 26.57 -19.49 -41.76
C VAL A 449 27.02 -19.56 -40.30
N LEU A 450 26.13 -19.90 -39.36
CA LEU A 450 26.37 -19.78 -37.91
C LEU A 450 26.55 -21.12 -37.20
N GLY A 451 26.50 -22.25 -37.93
CA GLY A 451 26.60 -23.58 -37.35
C GLY A 451 25.36 -23.98 -36.55
N THR A 452 25.51 -24.79 -35.50
CA THR A 452 24.40 -25.20 -34.64
C THR A 452 24.14 -24.17 -33.55
N VAL A 453 23.04 -23.42 -33.63
CA VAL A 453 22.64 -22.44 -32.62
C VAL A 453 21.53 -23.04 -31.76
N LYS A 454 21.81 -23.26 -30.47
CA LYS A 454 20.82 -23.68 -29.47
C LYS A 454 20.33 -22.45 -28.72
N PHE A 455 19.03 -22.23 -28.66
CA PHE A 455 18.45 -21.19 -27.81
C PHE A 455 17.16 -21.68 -27.15
N ALA A 456 16.95 -21.28 -25.90
CA ALA A 456 15.74 -21.59 -25.16
C ALA A 456 14.62 -20.58 -25.49
N THR A 457 13.38 -21.06 -25.56
CA THR A 457 12.20 -20.19 -25.76
C THR A 457 11.97 -19.22 -24.58
N SER A 458 12.56 -19.50 -23.41
CA SER A 458 12.57 -18.60 -22.25
C SER A 458 13.20 -17.23 -22.53
N VAL A 459 14.05 -17.10 -23.56
CA VAL A 459 14.59 -15.80 -24.00
C VAL A 459 13.47 -14.82 -24.39
N PHE A 460 12.36 -15.28 -24.96
CA PHE A 460 11.22 -14.39 -25.28
C PHE A 460 10.53 -13.88 -24.03
N PHE A 461 10.45 -14.71 -22.98
CA PHE A 461 9.96 -14.29 -21.68
C PHE A 461 10.88 -13.22 -21.07
N ASP A 462 12.21 -13.43 -21.12
CA ASP A 462 13.22 -12.47 -20.69
C ASP A 462 13.17 -11.14 -21.47
N ILE A 463 12.94 -11.18 -22.79
CA ILE A 463 12.72 -9.97 -23.61
C ILE A 463 11.45 -9.24 -23.15
N GLY A 464 10.40 -9.98 -22.79
CA GLY A 464 9.19 -9.40 -22.21
C GLY A 464 9.47 -8.66 -20.91
N VAL A 465 10.18 -9.30 -19.98
CA VAL A 465 10.64 -8.70 -18.72
C VAL A 465 11.49 -7.45 -18.98
N TYR A 466 12.46 -7.54 -19.90
CA TYR A 466 13.35 -6.45 -20.29
C TYR A 466 12.58 -5.21 -20.76
N LEU A 467 11.67 -5.39 -21.71
CA LEU A 467 10.85 -4.31 -22.27
C LEU A 467 9.95 -3.70 -21.19
N LEU A 468 9.40 -4.54 -20.30
CA LEU A 468 8.56 -4.07 -19.21
C LEU A 468 9.33 -3.17 -18.26
N VAL A 469 10.52 -3.60 -17.80
CA VAL A 469 11.38 -2.82 -16.89
C VAL A 469 11.74 -1.47 -17.52
N VAL A 470 12.21 -1.49 -18.78
CA VAL A 470 12.53 -0.26 -19.52
C VAL A 470 11.32 0.65 -19.64
N GLY A 471 10.17 0.11 -20.05
CA GLY A 471 8.93 0.88 -20.21
C GLY A 471 8.45 1.52 -18.91
N VAL A 472 8.55 0.80 -17.79
CA VAL A 472 8.20 1.31 -16.46
C VAL A 472 9.11 2.46 -16.04
N VAL A 473 10.43 2.33 -16.20
CA VAL A 473 11.35 3.41 -15.84
C VAL A 473 11.13 4.64 -16.72
N LEU A 474 10.98 4.46 -18.04
CA LEU A 474 10.64 5.55 -18.96
C LEU A 474 9.35 6.27 -18.53
N LYS A 475 8.34 5.52 -18.07
CA LYS A 475 7.07 6.09 -17.60
C LYS A 475 7.25 6.90 -16.32
N LEU A 476 8.02 6.39 -15.36
CA LEU A 476 8.34 7.09 -14.10
C LEU A 476 9.10 8.39 -14.37
N LEU A 477 10.14 8.35 -15.20
CA LEU A 477 10.92 9.52 -15.60
C LEU A 477 10.05 10.58 -16.28
N SER A 478 9.18 10.15 -17.19
CA SER A 478 8.25 11.05 -17.89
C SER A 478 7.28 11.75 -16.93
N ALA A 479 6.80 11.04 -15.91
CA ALA A 479 5.90 11.62 -14.91
C ALA A 479 6.60 12.65 -14.01
N LEU A 480 7.80 12.32 -13.53
CA LEU A 480 8.63 13.23 -12.73
C LEU A 480 9.04 14.46 -13.56
N GLY A 481 9.39 14.29 -14.83
CA GLY A 481 9.80 15.40 -15.70
C GLY A 481 8.70 16.37 -16.11
N VAL A 482 7.47 15.89 -16.33
CA VAL A 482 6.31 16.76 -16.59
C VAL A 482 6.06 17.69 -15.41
N SER A 483 6.19 17.17 -14.19
CA SER A 483 6.04 18.01 -13.00
C SER A 483 7.16 19.05 -12.87
N LEU A 484 8.41 18.72 -13.23
CA LEU A 484 9.54 19.66 -13.13
C LEU A 484 9.49 20.80 -14.16
N GLY A 485 9.09 20.51 -15.41
CA GLY A 485 9.05 21.53 -16.46
C GLY A 485 7.95 22.58 -16.28
N ARG A 486 6.86 22.24 -15.57
CA ARG A 486 5.75 23.18 -15.32
C ARG A 486 6.10 24.17 -14.21
N ASP A 487 6.71 23.70 -13.13
CA ASP A 487 7.11 24.54 -11.99
C ASP A 487 8.18 25.57 -12.41
N MET A 488 9.07 25.20 -13.34
CA MET A 488 10.05 26.13 -13.91
C MET A 488 9.40 27.18 -14.82
N ALA A 489 8.42 26.79 -15.64
CA ALA A 489 7.65 27.76 -16.43
C ALA A 489 6.83 28.72 -15.54
N GLU A 490 6.31 28.23 -14.40
CA GLU A 490 5.65 29.05 -13.39
C GLU A 490 6.64 29.98 -12.63
N ALA A 491 7.88 29.53 -12.39
CA ALA A 491 8.94 30.33 -11.75
C ALA A 491 9.53 31.40 -12.69
N ASP A 492 9.65 31.11 -13.98
CA ASP A 492 10.20 32.01 -15.01
C ASP A 492 9.14 32.99 -15.57
N GLY A 493 7.92 33.00 -15.01
CA GLY A 493 6.88 33.97 -15.37
C GLY A 493 6.31 33.83 -16.80
N ALA A 494 6.60 32.73 -17.49
CA ALA A 494 6.10 32.47 -18.84
C ALA A 494 4.65 31.96 -18.78
N GLY A 495 3.71 32.86 -18.48
CA GLY A 495 2.29 32.64 -18.78
C GLY A 495 2.05 32.52 -20.29
N PRO A 496 0.97 31.85 -20.73
CA PRO A 496 0.63 31.80 -22.14
C PRO A 496 0.41 33.23 -22.65
N ALA A 497 1.08 33.58 -23.76
CA ALA A 497 0.84 34.82 -24.47
C ALA A 497 -0.64 34.88 -24.87
N ASP A 498 -1.32 35.92 -24.38
CA ASP A 498 -2.67 36.27 -24.79
C ASP A 498 -2.58 36.85 -26.21
N ASP A 499 -2.84 36.01 -27.22
CA ASP A 499 -3.01 36.45 -28.61
C ASP A 499 -4.36 37.19 -28.71
N GLY A 500 -4.36 38.46 -28.31
CA GLY A 500 -5.56 39.28 -28.23
C GLY A 500 -5.30 40.75 -28.54
N ALA A 501 -4.94 41.09 -29.78
CA ALA A 501 -5.29 42.37 -30.41
C ALA A 501 -4.76 42.44 -31.85
N THR A 502 -5.64 42.26 -32.85
CA THR A 502 -5.69 43.05 -34.10
C THR A 502 -6.80 42.50 -35.00
N ALA A 503 -8.00 43.07 -34.89
CA ALA A 503 -8.95 43.20 -36.00
C ALA A 503 -10.23 43.89 -35.50
N GLU A 504 -10.24 45.22 -35.51
CA GLU A 504 -11.51 45.92 -35.72
C GLU A 504 -11.25 47.26 -36.41
N GLY A 505 -11.63 47.30 -37.67
CA GLY A 505 -11.66 48.47 -38.53
C GLY A 505 -12.59 48.18 -39.69
N ALA A 506 -13.89 48.45 -39.50
CA ALA A 506 -14.86 48.79 -40.56
C ALA A 506 -16.27 49.01 -39.98
N ARG A 507 -16.57 50.25 -39.54
CA ARG A 507 -17.69 51.12 -39.98
C ARG A 507 -18.01 52.16 -38.92
#